data_AF-A0A7X6ZQ19-F1
#
_entry.id   AF-A0A7X6ZQ19-F1
#
_cell.length_a   1.000
_cell.length_b   1.000
_cell.length_c   1.000
_cell.angle_alpha   90.00
_cell.angle_beta   90.00
_cell.angle_gamma   90.00
#
_symmetry.space_group_name_H-M   'P 1'
#
loop_
_entity.id
_entity.type
_entity.pdbx_description
1 polymer ?
#
loop_
_entity_poly.entity_id
_entity_poly.type
_entity_poly.pdbx_seq_one_letter_code
_entity_poly.pdbx_strand_id
1 'polypeptide(L)'
;MTEKKFPFGIDTINEIEKHTPTPFHIYDEAGIIDNARRLAKAFSWNRGFKNYFAVKAAPNPAILSTLKKEGFGADCSSLPELIIAEKCGVVGEDIMFTSNDTPAEEFRKAYELGAIINFDDITHIDFAEKAAGGITPLVSCRYNPGKAKVGNAIIGSPEEAKYGFTHDQMIEGYRLLKANGVKRFGIHTMVASNELNAGYFVETANILFNLVAEISAELGIVFEFINLGGGIGIPYKPEQDAVDLDAIG
;
A
#
# COMPACT_ATOMS: atom_id res chain seq x y z
N MET A 1 19.66 0.03 -19.83
CA MET A 1 18.50 -0.56 -20.53
C MET A 1 18.21 -1.93 -19.95
N THR A 2 16.99 -2.15 -19.48
CA THR A 2 16.60 -3.42 -18.84
C THR A 2 16.42 -4.50 -19.90
N GLU A 3 17.18 -5.60 -19.80
CA GLU A 3 17.02 -6.74 -20.70
C GLU A 3 15.69 -7.45 -20.40
N LYS A 4 14.73 -7.40 -21.35
CA LYS A 4 13.44 -8.06 -21.22
C LYS A 4 13.51 -9.50 -21.71
N LYS A 5 13.82 -10.43 -20.82
CA LYS A 5 13.76 -11.87 -21.10
C LYS A 5 12.36 -12.40 -20.83
N PHE A 6 11.81 -13.10 -21.80
CA PHE A 6 10.60 -13.89 -21.57
C PHE A 6 11.00 -15.19 -20.85
N PRO A 7 10.28 -15.62 -19.80
CA PRO A 7 10.72 -16.74 -18.96
C PRO A 7 10.66 -18.10 -19.66
N PHE A 8 9.99 -18.20 -20.81
CA PHE A 8 9.87 -19.42 -21.61
C PHE A 8 9.86 -19.10 -23.12
N GLY A 9 9.90 -20.14 -23.96
CA GLY A 9 9.85 -20.00 -25.43
C GLY A 9 8.43 -20.04 -26.00
N ILE A 10 8.30 -19.81 -27.31
CA ILE A 10 7.02 -19.87 -28.03
C ILE A 10 6.36 -21.25 -27.95
N ASP A 11 7.16 -22.32 -27.84
CA ASP A 11 6.65 -23.69 -27.75
C ASP A 11 5.79 -23.92 -26.50
N THR A 12 6.16 -23.29 -25.37
CA THR A 12 5.36 -23.33 -24.13
C THR A 12 4.02 -22.63 -24.32
N ILE A 13 3.99 -21.49 -25.04
CA ILE A 13 2.75 -20.76 -25.33
C ILE A 13 1.82 -21.62 -26.21
N ASN A 14 2.37 -22.19 -27.29
CA ASN A 14 1.63 -23.06 -28.20
C ASN A 14 1.02 -24.28 -27.49
N GLU A 15 1.70 -24.81 -26.47
CA GLU A 15 1.18 -25.92 -25.67
C GLU A 15 0.01 -25.48 -24.78
N ILE A 16 0.10 -24.31 -24.14
CA ILE A 16 -0.98 -23.75 -23.32
C ILE A 16 -2.23 -23.48 -24.18
N GLU A 17 -2.05 -22.94 -25.40
CA GLU A 17 -3.14 -22.63 -26.34
C GLU A 17 -3.97 -23.84 -26.75
N LYS A 18 -3.39 -25.05 -26.78
CA LYS A 18 -4.13 -26.29 -27.07
C LYS A 18 -5.20 -26.60 -26.02
N HIS A 19 -5.01 -26.09 -24.80
CA HIS A 19 -5.86 -26.41 -23.65
C HIS A 19 -6.56 -25.18 -23.04
N THR A 20 -6.20 -23.98 -23.47
CA THR A 20 -6.70 -22.71 -22.92
C THR A 20 -7.16 -21.79 -24.06
N PRO A 21 -8.45 -21.43 -24.12
CA PRO A 21 -8.95 -20.48 -25.11
C PRO A 21 -8.25 -19.11 -24.99
N THR A 22 -7.99 -18.49 -26.13
CA THR A 22 -7.42 -17.13 -26.21
C THR A 22 -8.52 -16.05 -26.21
N PRO A 23 -8.27 -14.86 -25.62
CA PRO A 23 -7.03 -14.45 -24.94
C PRO A 23 -6.92 -15.02 -23.51
N PHE A 24 -5.70 -15.27 -23.06
CA PHE A 24 -5.39 -15.64 -21.67
C PHE A 24 -4.23 -14.81 -21.12
N HIS A 25 -4.10 -14.82 -19.79
CA HIS A 25 -2.97 -14.23 -19.08
C HIS A 25 -2.08 -15.33 -18.50
N ILE A 26 -0.76 -15.18 -18.61
CA ILE A 26 0.20 -16.05 -17.93
C ILE A 26 0.82 -15.28 -16.77
N TYR A 27 0.81 -15.88 -15.58
CA TYR A 27 1.50 -15.38 -14.41
C TYR A 27 2.70 -16.27 -14.11
N ASP A 28 3.90 -15.69 -14.13
CA ASP A 28 5.13 -16.37 -13.76
C ASP A 28 5.32 -16.31 -12.24
N GLU A 29 4.96 -17.40 -11.55
CA GLU A 29 5.05 -17.49 -10.09
C GLU A 29 6.49 -17.29 -9.59
N ALA A 30 7.48 -17.86 -10.28
CA ALA A 30 8.89 -17.72 -9.91
C ALA A 30 9.33 -16.26 -10.02
N GLY A 31 8.98 -15.58 -11.12
CA GLY A 31 9.25 -14.16 -11.29
C GLY A 31 8.56 -13.26 -10.25
N ILE A 32 7.34 -13.60 -9.83
CA ILE A 32 6.63 -12.90 -8.75
C ILE A 32 7.38 -13.05 -7.42
N ILE A 33 7.77 -14.28 -7.07
CA ILE A 33 8.53 -14.58 -5.85
C ILE A 33 9.89 -13.86 -5.84
N ASP A 34 10.62 -13.90 -6.96
CA ASP A 34 11.93 -13.25 -7.08
C ASP A 34 11.82 -11.73 -6.90
N ASN A 35 10.79 -11.10 -7.48
CA ASN A 35 10.54 -9.66 -7.26
C ASN A 35 10.17 -9.34 -5.82
N ALA A 36 9.33 -10.17 -5.18
CA ALA A 36 8.98 -10.02 -3.77
C ALA A 36 10.24 -10.07 -2.87
N ARG A 37 11.11 -11.05 -3.10
CA ARG A 37 12.38 -11.22 -2.37
C ARG A 37 13.38 -10.11 -2.63
N ARG A 38 13.47 -9.61 -3.87
CA ARG A 38 14.33 -8.45 -4.20
C ARG A 38 13.91 -7.22 -3.42
N LEU A 39 12.61 -6.93 -3.35
CA LEU A 39 12.10 -5.82 -2.57
C LEU A 39 12.35 -6.00 -1.07
N ALA A 40 12.07 -7.19 -0.53
CA ALA A 40 12.35 -7.50 0.87
C ALA A 40 13.85 -7.35 1.22
N LYS A 41 14.74 -7.73 0.30
CA LYS A 41 16.19 -7.60 0.47
C LYS A 41 16.62 -6.14 0.54
N ALA A 42 16.10 -5.27 -0.33
CA ALA A 42 16.44 -3.84 -0.34
C ALA A 42 16.16 -3.18 1.04
N PHE A 43 15.06 -3.56 1.68
CA PHE A 43 14.68 -3.04 3.00
C PHE A 43 15.16 -3.89 4.19
N SER A 44 16.05 -4.86 3.98
CA SER A 44 16.45 -5.83 5.02
C SER A 44 17.17 -5.23 6.23
N TRP A 45 17.66 -3.99 6.13
CA TRP A 45 18.21 -3.24 7.26
C TRP A 45 17.12 -2.86 8.28
N ASN A 46 15.86 -2.72 7.86
CA ASN A 46 14.72 -2.50 8.72
C ASN A 46 14.05 -3.84 9.06
N ARG A 47 14.32 -4.36 10.25
CA ARG A 47 13.74 -5.63 10.73
C ARG A 47 12.21 -5.65 10.79
N GLY A 48 11.58 -4.48 10.86
CA GLY A 48 10.12 -4.33 10.86
C GLY A 48 9.53 -4.09 9.46
N PHE A 49 10.34 -4.11 8.39
CA PHE A 49 9.83 -3.91 7.05
C PHE A 49 8.83 -5.00 6.68
N LYS A 50 7.68 -4.56 6.20
CA LYS A 50 6.64 -5.41 5.64
C LYS A 50 6.06 -4.75 4.41
N ASN A 51 5.95 -5.52 3.33
CA ASN A 51 5.23 -5.09 2.17
C ASN A 51 3.77 -5.57 2.25
N TYR A 52 2.84 -4.67 1.98
CA TYR A 52 1.43 -4.99 1.80
C TYR A 52 1.15 -4.97 0.30
N PHE A 53 0.84 -6.12 -0.28
CA PHE A 53 0.55 -6.21 -1.69
C PHE A 53 -0.76 -5.47 -1.99
N ALA A 54 -0.70 -4.45 -2.85
CA ALA A 54 -1.88 -3.72 -3.29
C ALA A 54 -2.78 -4.65 -4.12
N VAL A 55 -3.85 -5.17 -3.50
CA VAL A 55 -4.72 -6.20 -4.10
C VAL A 55 -5.33 -5.72 -5.42
N LYS A 56 -5.64 -4.43 -5.53
CA LYS A 56 -6.10 -3.77 -6.76
C LYS A 56 -5.21 -3.99 -7.99
N ALA A 57 -3.91 -4.27 -7.81
CA ALA A 57 -2.98 -4.51 -8.91
C ALA A 57 -3.27 -5.84 -9.61
N ALA A 58 -3.64 -6.88 -8.85
CA ALA A 58 -4.07 -8.17 -9.37
C ALA A 58 -4.86 -8.92 -8.28
N PRO A 59 -6.20 -8.79 -8.22
CA PRO A 59 -7.04 -9.41 -7.19
C PRO A 59 -7.23 -10.92 -7.44
N ASN A 60 -6.12 -11.65 -7.46
CA ASN A 60 -6.03 -13.07 -7.74
C ASN A 60 -5.63 -13.84 -6.47
N PRO A 61 -6.51 -14.71 -5.92
CA PRO A 61 -6.24 -15.46 -4.70
C PRO A 61 -4.98 -16.34 -4.75
N ALA A 62 -4.62 -16.87 -5.93
CA ALA A 62 -3.41 -17.69 -6.08
C ALA A 62 -2.15 -16.83 -5.88
N ILE A 63 -2.10 -15.65 -6.51
CA ILE A 63 -0.98 -14.70 -6.37
C ILE A 63 -0.88 -14.21 -4.93
N LEU A 64 -2.00 -13.83 -4.32
CA LEU A 64 -2.02 -13.38 -2.93
C LEU A 64 -1.55 -14.48 -1.97
N SER A 65 -1.97 -15.73 -2.20
CA SER A 65 -1.52 -16.88 -1.42
C SER A 65 -0.03 -17.15 -1.57
N THR A 66 0.54 -16.96 -2.76
CA THR A 66 1.98 -17.07 -3.00
C THR A 66 2.73 -15.96 -2.27
N LEU A 67 2.32 -14.69 -2.41
CA LEU A 67 2.97 -13.56 -1.74
C LEU A 67 2.89 -13.64 -0.22
N LYS A 68 1.77 -14.15 0.33
CA LYS A 68 1.64 -14.42 1.76
C LYS A 68 2.71 -15.40 2.27
N LYS A 69 3.04 -16.45 1.50
CA LYS A 69 4.13 -17.38 1.86
C LYS A 69 5.50 -16.71 1.90
N GLU A 70 5.68 -15.65 1.12
CA GLU A 70 6.87 -14.78 1.14
C GLU A 70 6.81 -13.68 2.22
N GLY A 71 5.79 -13.70 3.10
CA GLY A 71 5.66 -12.79 4.24
C GLY A 71 4.93 -11.47 3.97
N PHE A 72 4.35 -11.31 2.78
CA PHE A 72 3.60 -10.09 2.44
C PHE A 72 2.24 -10.06 3.13
N GLY A 73 1.79 -8.85 3.49
CA GLY A 73 0.41 -8.55 3.83
C GLY A 73 -0.44 -8.22 2.59
N ALA A 74 -1.67 -7.80 2.81
CA ALA A 74 -2.59 -7.31 1.78
C ALA A 74 -2.97 -5.84 2.05
N ASP A 75 -2.88 -4.98 1.05
CA ASP A 75 -3.50 -3.65 1.07
C ASP A 75 -4.80 -3.71 0.26
N CYS A 76 -5.92 -3.63 0.97
CA CYS A 76 -7.27 -3.75 0.46
C CYS A 76 -7.95 -2.37 0.44
N SER A 77 -8.74 -2.11 -0.59
CA SER A 77 -9.47 -0.85 -0.79
C SER A 77 -10.98 -1.01 -0.90
N SER A 78 -11.48 -2.25 -0.83
CA SER A 78 -12.91 -2.55 -0.94
C SER A 78 -13.30 -3.86 -0.25
N LEU A 79 -14.60 -4.07 -0.02
CA LEU A 79 -15.15 -5.30 0.55
C LEU A 79 -14.75 -6.58 -0.21
N PRO A 80 -14.83 -6.65 -1.56
CA PRO A 80 -14.36 -7.83 -2.29
C PRO A 80 -12.89 -8.17 -2.03
N GLU A 81 -12.02 -7.16 -1.90
CA GLU A 81 -10.60 -7.37 -1.62
C GLU A 81 -10.39 -7.89 -0.19
N LEU A 82 -11.13 -7.37 0.80
CA LEU A 82 -11.13 -7.89 2.17
C LEU A 82 -11.57 -9.36 2.21
N ILE A 83 -12.60 -9.73 1.44
CA ILE A 83 -13.08 -11.12 1.34
C ILE A 83 -12.02 -12.02 0.67
N ILE A 84 -11.33 -11.54 -0.36
CA ILE A 84 -10.23 -12.29 -1.00
C ILE A 84 -9.08 -12.51 -0.01
N ALA A 85 -8.68 -11.48 0.73
CA ALA A 85 -7.63 -11.55 1.74
C ALA A 85 -7.98 -12.57 2.85
N GLU A 86 -9.20 -12.48 3.39
CA GLU A 86 -9.72 -13.41 4.39
C GLU A 86 -9.72 -14.86 3.88
N LYS A 87 -10.17 -15.10 2.64
CA LYS A 87 -10.16 -16.44 2.03
C LYS A 87 -8.76 -16.99 1.80
N CYS A 88 -7.76 -16.13 1.63
CA CYS A 88 -6.34 -16.52 1.57
C CYS A 88 -5.72 -16.63 2.98
N GLY A 89 -6.51 -16.39 4.03
CA GLY A 89 -6.10 -16.41 5.43
C GLY A 89 -5.16 -15.27 5.81
N VAL A 90 -5.17 -14.16 5.07
CA VAL A 90 -4.54 -12.90 5.48
C VAL A 90 -5.55 -12.19 6.37
N VAL A 91 -5.20 -11.93 7.63
CA VAL A 91 -6.09 -11.38 8.67
C VAL A 91 -5.27 -10.54 9.67
N GLY A 92 -5.94 -9.78 10.53
CA GLY A 92 -5.31 -8.96 11.54
C GLY A 92 -4.48 -7.83 10.94
N GLU A 93 -3.36 -7.51 11.59
CA GLU A 93 -2.42 -6.49 11.15
C GLU A 93 -1.68 -6.84 9.85
N ASP A 94 -1.93 -8.02 9.26
CA ASP A 94 -1.46 -8.36 7.91
C ASP A 94 -2.35 -7.76 6.81
N ILE A 95 -3.48 -7.13 7.17
CA ILE A 95 -4.32 -6.35 6.28
C ILE A 95 -4.13 -4.87 6.59
N MET A 96 -3.82 -4.08 5.56
CA MET A 96 -4.04 -2.64 5.52
C MET A 96 -5.35 -2.38 4.77
N PHE A 97 -6.25 -1.59 5.34
CA PHE A 97 -7.48 -1.17 4.65
C PHE A 97 -7.41 0.31 4.29
N THR A 98 -7.20 0.61 3.01
CA THR A 98 -7.00 1.94 2.46
C THR A 98 -8.11 2.28 1.47
N SER A 99 -9.15 2.99 1.92
CA SER A 99 -10.33 3.37 1.12
C SER A 99 -10.74 4.83 1.38
N ASN A 100 -11.25 5.51 0.35
CA ASN A 100 -11.51 6.95 0.36
C ASN A 100 -13.00 7.35 0.32
N ASP A 101 -13.87 6.45 -0.10
CA ASP A 101 -15.33 6.64 -0.10
C ASP A 101 -15.91 5.33 0.40
N THR A 102 -15.92 5.19 1.72
CA THR A 102 -15.94 3.89 2.39
C THR A 102 -17.29 3.64 3.05
N PRO A 103 -18.08 2.67 2.55
CA PRO A 103 -19.33 2.27 3.17
C PRO A 103 -19.15 1.69 4.58
N ALA A 104 -20.18 1.78 5.41
CA ALA A 104 -20.16 1.31 6.79
C ALA A 104 -19.86 -0.20 6.90
N GLU A 105 -20.34 -1.01 5.96
CA GLU A 105 -20.07 -2.44 5.89
C GLU A 105 -18.59 -2.77 5.66
N GLU A 106 -17.85 -1.91 4.96
CA GLU A 106 -16.43 -2.14 4.73
C GLU A 106 -15.63 -1.84 5.99
N PHE A 107 -15.97 -0.77 6.72
CA PHE A 107 -15.39 -0.50 8.05
C PHE A 107 -15.69 -1.62 9.03
N ARG A 108 -16.93 -2.13 9.07
CA ARG A 108 -17.28 -3.29 9.89
C ARG A 108 -16.42 -4.49 9.54
N LYS A 109 -16.30 -4.82 8.24
CA LYS A 109 -15.51 -5.98 7.82
C LYS A 109 -14.03 -5.81 8.13
N ALA A 110 -13.45 -4.64 7.90
CA ALA A 110 -12.05 -4.35 8.25
C ALA A 110 -11.81 -4.49 9.76
N TYR A 111 -12.73 -3.98 10.58
CA TYR A 111 -12.68 -4.13 12.04
C TYR A 111 -12.80 -5.59 12.49
N GLU A 112 -13.76 -6.34 11.95
CA GLU A 112 -13.96 -7.78 12.22
C GLU A 112 -12.71 -8.60 11.89
N LEU A 113 -12.02 -8.25 10.80
CA LEU A 113 -10.78 -8.89 10.38
C LEU A 113 -9.58 -8.44 11.22
N GLY A 114 -9.71 -7.41 12.05
CA GLY A 114 -8.60 -6.82 12.80
C GLY A 114 -7.57 -6.08 11.94
N ALA A 115 -8.00 -5.58 10.77
CA ALA A 115 -7.14 -4.86 9.84
C ALA A 115 -6.58 -3.56 10.45
N ILE A 116 -5.45 -3.09 9.94
CA ILE A 116 -5.02 -1.71 10.16
C ILE A 116 -5.87 -0.82 9.25
N ILE A 117 -6.72 0.02 9.84
CA ILE A 117 -7.52 0.99 9.08
C ILE A 117 -6.66 2.22 8.77
N ASN A 118 -6.53 2.55 7.49
CA ASN A 118 -5.85 3.73 6.99
C ASN A 118 -6.88 4.78 6.58
N PHE A 119 -7.15 5.73 7.47
CA PHE A 119 -8.15 6.76 7.24
C PHE A 119 -7.71 7.72 6.12
N ASP A 120 -8.59 7.92 5.13
CA ASP A 120 -8.36 8.82 4.00
C ASP A 120 -8.97 10.21 4.23
N ASP A 121 -9.99 10.33 5.09
CA ASP A 121 -10.58 11.61 5.50
C ASP A 121 -10.81 11.67 7.02
N ILE A 122 -10.74 12.86 7.61
CA ILE A 122 -10.90 13.04 9.06
C ILE A 122 -12.29 12.62 9.57
N THR A 123 -13.32 12.78 8.74
CA THR A 123 -14.69 12.36 9.06
C THR A 123 -14.84 10.84 9.12
N HIS A 124 -13.92 10.08 8.50
CA HIS A 124 -13.94 8.61 8.59
C HIS A 124 -13.69 8.11 10.01
N ILE A 125 -13.00 8.86 10.88
CA ILE A 125 -12.68 8.42 12.23
C ILE A 125 -13.97 8.15 13.02
N ASP A 126 -14.85 9.16 13.12
CA ASP A 126 -16.14 9.05 13.82
C ASP A 126 -17.10 8.08 13.11
N PHE A 127 -17.12 8.11 11.76
CA PHE A 127 -17.99 7.26 10.98
C PHE A 127 -17.63 5.77 11.12
N ALA A 128 -16.34 5.42 11.06
CA ALA A 128 -15.87 4.04 11.23
C ALA A 128 -16.11 3.53 12.64
N GLU A 129 -15.85 4.35 13.66
CA GLU A 129 -16.12 4.00 15.06
C GLU A 129 -17.60 3.67 15.28
N LYS A 130 -18.51 4.49 14.76
CA LYS A 130 -19.96 4.23 14.81
C LYS A 130 -20.36 3.00 14.01
N ALA A 131 -19.79 2.81 12.82
CA ALA A 131 -20.12 1.70 11.94
C ALA A 131 -19.73 0.35 12.54
N ALA A 132 -18.54 0.26 13.13
CA ALA A 132 -17.95 -0.96 13.67
C ALA A 132 -18.20 -1.17 15.17
N GLY A 133 -18.64 -0.13 15.90
CA GLY A 133 -18.76 -0.16 17.35
C GLY A 133 -17.42 -0.03 18.09
N GLY A 134 -16.39 0.45 17.41
CA GLY A 134 -15.04 0.65 17.94
C GLY A 134 -14.01 0.96 16.84
N ILE A 135 -12.77 1.23 17.26
CA ILE A 135 -11.62 1.47 16.38
C ILE A 135 -10.58 0.37 16.62
N THR A 136 -9.87 -0.05 15.57
CA THR A 136 -8.81 -1.05 15.66
C THR A 136 -7.63 -0.52 16.50
N PRO A 137 -6.88 -1.39 17.22
CA PRO A 137 -5.82 -0.91 18.13
C PRO A 137 -4.69 -0.13 17.45
N LEU A 138 -4.42 -0.44 16.19
CA LEU A 138 -3.46 0.20 15.31
C LEU A 138 -4.20 0.77 14.09
N VAL A 139 -3.94 2.04 13.79
CA VAL A 139 -4.50 2.79 12.67
C VAL A 139 -3.44 3.68 12.05
N SER A 140 -3.71 4.18 10.85
CA SER A 140 -2.95 5.27 10.24
C SER A 140 -3.87 6.29 9.58
N CYS A 141 -3.36 7.48 9.32
CA CYS A 141 -4.00 8.46 8.45
C CYS A 141 -3.16 8.67 7.19
N ARG A 142 -3.83 8.78 6.05
CA ARG A 142 -3.20 9.10 4.77
C ARG A 142 -2.96 10.61 4.67
N TYR A 143 -1.71 11.00 4.56
CA TYR A 143 -1.32 12.37 4.28
C TYR A 143 -1.39 12.69 2.79
N ASN A 144 -2.02 13.83 2.46
CA ASN A 144 -1.91 14.49 1.18
C ASN A 144 -0.99 15.72 1.28
N PRO A 145 0.20 15.70 0.64
CA PRO A 145 1.13 16.83 0.70
C PRO A 145 0.69 18.06 -0.11
N GLY A 146 -0.37 17.96 -0.92
CA GLY A 146 -0.84 19.05 -1.77
C GLY A 146 0.29 19.65 -2.60
N LYS A 147 0.47 20.98 -2.53
CA LYS A 147 1.52 21.72 -3.24
C LYS A 147 2.95 21.38 -2.82
N ALA A 148 3.14 20.79 -1.64
CA ALA A 148 4.48 20.45 -1.15
C ALA A 148 5.13 19.31 -1.94
N LYS A 149 4.38 18.63 -2.81
CA LYS A 149 4.90 17.56 -3.65
C LYS A 149 4.26 17.62 -5.03
N VAL A 150 5.09 17.57 -6.06
CA VAL A 150 4.61 17.37 -7.42
C VAL A 150 4.25 15.90 -7.59
N GLY A 151 3.06 15.61 -8.09
CA GLY A 151 2.71 14.24 -8.49
C GLY A 151 3.43 13.82 -9.76
N ASN A 152 2.98 12.76 -10.41
CA ASN A 152 3.54 12.36 -11.70
C ASN A 152 2.45 12.16 -12.76
N ALA A 153 2.88 11.95 -14.00
CA ALA A 153 1.99 11.93 -15.17
C ALA A 153 0.87 10.88 -15.08
N ILE A 154 1.00 9.87 -14.22
CA ILE A 154 0.05 8.76 -14.13
C ILE A 154 -0.92 8.97 -12.96
N ILE A 155 -0.45 9.46 -11.81
CA ILE A 155 -1.29 9.66 -10.62
C ILE A 155 -1.94 11.05 -10.57
N GLY A 156 -1.43 12.03 -11.32
CA GLY A 156 -1.90 13.42 -11.29
C GLY A 156 -1.29 14.24 -10.14
N SER A 157 -1.76 15.47 -9.93
CA SER A 157 -1.25 16.37 -8.88
C SER A 157 -1.91 16.08 -7.52
N PRO A 158 -1.16 15.98 -6.40
CA PRO A 158 -1.73 15.85 -5.06
C PRO A 158 -2.64 17.03 -4.68
N GLU A 159 -2.39 18.23 -5.20
CA GLU A 159 -3.24 19.41 -4.98
C GLU A 159 -4.67 19.22 -5.48
N GLU A 160 -4.84 18.48 -6.58
CA GLU A 160 -6.15 18.23 -7.19
C GLU A 160 -6.76 16.90 -6.71
N ALA A 161 -6.03 16.16 -5.88
CA ALA A 161 -6.42 14.84 -5.43
C ALA A 161 -7.46 14.91 -4.31
N LYS A 162 -8.52 14.12 -4.45
CA LYS A 162 -9.58 13.95 -3.44
C LYS A 162 -9.16 13.15 -2.20
N TYR A 163 -7.91 12.67 -2.17
CA TYR A 163 -7.48 11.68 -1.20
C TYR A 163 -6.72 12.31 -0.05
N GLY A 164 -6.86 11.74 1.14
CA GLY A 164 -6.00 12.02 2.27
C GLY A 164 -6.29 13.33 2.98
N PHE A 165 -5.73 13.43 4.17
CA PHE A 165 -5.81 14.55 5.07
C PHE A 165 -4.84 15.64 4.61
N THR A 166 -5.24 16.90 4.76
CA THR A 166 -4.30 18.03 4.73
C THR A 166 -3.33 17.97 5.92
N HIS A 167 -2.28 18.79 5.90
CA HIS A 167 -1.31 18.87 7.01
C HIS A 167 -2.00 19.17 8.35
N ASP A 168 -2.84 20.21 8.43
CA ASP A 168 -3.58 20.54 9.64
C ASP A 168 -4.51 19.41 10.10
N GLN A 169 -5.19 18.75 9.14
CA GLN A 169 -6.05 17.62 9.44
C GLN A 169 -5.25 16.42 9.99
N MET A 170 -4.00 16.20 9.57
CA MET A 170 -3.17 15.13 10.12
C MET A 170 -2.96 15.33 11.62
N ILE A 171 -2.61 16.53 12.06
CA ILE A 171 -2.41 16.86 13.47
C ILE A 171 -3.72 16.66 14.24
N GLU A 172 -4.83 17.20 13.74
CA GLU A 172 -6.14 17.05 14.40
C GLU A 172 -6.64 15.60 14.42
N GLY A 173 -6.48 14.86 13.33
CA GLY A 173 -6.87 13.47 13.22
C GLY A 173 -6.19 12.59 14.26
N TYR A 174 -4.87 12.72 14.44
CA TYR A 174 -4.16 11.98 15.49
C TYR A 174 -4.52 12.43 16.90
N ARG A 175 -4.82 13.72 17.10
CA ARG A 175 -5.32 14.23 18.39
C ARG A 175 -6.66 13.57 18.74
N LEU A 176 -7.59 13.50 17.79
CA LEU A 176 -8.88 12.83 17.95
C LEU A 176 -8.72 11.33 18.23
N LEU A 177 -7.93 10.63 17.42
CA LEU A 177 -7.68 9.20 17.61
C LEU A 177 -7.09 8.89 18.99
N LYS A 178 -6.12 9.69 19.45
CA LYS A 178 -5.53 9.56 20.78
C LYS A 178 -6.57 9.84 21.88
N ALA A 179 -7.40 10.87 21.72
CA ALA A 179 -8.48 11.18 22.66
C ALA A 179 -9.53 10.05 22.72
N ASN A 180 -9.80 9.38 21.61
CA ASN A 180 -10.68 8.20 21.52
C ASN A 180 -10.01 6.91 22.03
N GLY A 181 -8.79 6.99 22.57
CA GLY A 181 -8.12 5.89 23.26
C GLY A 181 -7.26 4.99 22.39
N VAL A 182 -7.04 5.34 21.11
CA VAL A 182 -6.05 4.66 20.26
C VAL A 182 -4.65 4.86 20.84
N LYS A 183 -3.82 3.82 20.80
CA LYS A 183 -2.48 3.81 21.41
C LYS A 183 -1.35 3.54 20.43
N ARG A 184 -1.65 2.94 19.28
CA ARG A 184 -0.67 2.51 18.30
C ARG A 184 -0.98 3.21 16.98
N PHE A 185 0.03 3.84 16.40
CA PHE A 185 -0.15 4.73 15.27
C PHE A 185 0.88 4.40 14.19
N GLY A 186 0.42 4.34 12.94
CA GLY A 186 1.26 4.51 11.78
C GLY A 186 0.85 5.75 11.00
N ILE A 187 1.58 6.04 9.93
CA ILE A 187 1.25 7.11 9.00
C ILE A 187 1.41 6.59 7.57
N HIS A 188 0.64 7.12 6.64
CA HIS A 188 0.68 6.70 5.24
C HIS A 188 0.72 7.90 4.30
N THR A 189 1.33 7.76 3.13
CA THR A 189 1.10 8.63 1.98
C THR A 189 1.18 7.85 0.68
N MET A 190 0.53 8.34 -0.39
CA MET A 190 0.61 7.72 -1.71
C MET A 190 0.53 8.81 -2.78
N VAL A 191 1.66 9.11 -3.39
CA VAL A 191 1.84 10.22 -4.34
C VAL A 191 2.51 9.81 -5.66
N ALA A 192 2.83 8.53 -5.83
CA ALA A 192 3.50 8.01 -7.01
C ALA A 192 2.65 6.97 -7.74
N SER A 193 2.75 6.91 -9.06
CA SER A 193 2.31 5.74 -9.85
C SER A 193 3.30 5.46 -10.97
N ASN A 194 3.76 4.21 -11.05
CA ASN A 194 4.80 3.75 -11.96
C ASN A 194 6.00 4.73 -12.09
N GLU A 195 6.47 5.24 -10.96
CA GLU A 195 7.60 6.15 -10.88
C GLU A 195 8.91 5.37 -11.03
N LEU A 196 9.79 5.84 -11.92
CA LEU A 196 11.07 5.19 -12.23
C LEU A 196 12.26 5.85 -11.52
N ASN A 197 12.07 7.06 -10.98
CA ASN A 197 13.10 7.81 -10.29
C ASN A 197 13.11 7.51 -8.77
N ALA A 198 14.15 6.84 -8.29
CA ALA A 198 14.35 6.56 -6.87
C ALA A 198 14.32 7.83 -5.98
N GLY A 199 14.87 8.95 -6.48
CA GLY A 199 14.89 10.22 -5.76
C GLY A 199 13.50 10.77 -5.43
N TYR A 200 12.47 10.40 -6.20
CA TYR A 200 11.09 10.77 -5.92
C TYR A 200 10.59 10.17 -4.60
N PHE A 201 10.96 8.93 -4.32
CA PHE A 201 10.59 8.21 -3.09
C PHE A 201 11.37 8.73 -1.89
N VAL A 202 12.66 9.05 -2.06
CA VAL A 202 13.48 9.67 -1.01
C VAL A 202 12.91 11.03 -0.59
N GLU A 203 12.47 11.84 -1.55
CA GLU A 203 11.81 13.12 -1.25
C GLU A 203 10.50 12.92 -0.48
N THR A 204 9.67 11.95 -0.89
CA THR A 204 8.43 11.59 -0.18
C THR A 204 8.70 11.14 1.26
N ALA A 205 9.76 10.34 1.46
CA ALA A 205 10.16 9.90 2.79
C ALA A 205 10.57 11.08 3.68
N ASN A 206 11.35 12.04 3.16
CA ASN A 206 11.73 13.25 3.90
C ASN A 206 10.52 14.08 4.34
N ILE A 207 9.54 14.28 3.44
CA ILE A 207 8.29 14.99 3.75
C ILE A 207 7.56 14.29 4.91
N LEU A 208 7.43 12.97 4.84
CA LEU A 208 6.68 12.20 5.83
C LEU A 208 7.41 12.13 7.18
N PHE A 209 8.74 12.02 7.18
CA PHE A 209 9.57 12.03 8.40
C PHE A 209 9.50 13.37 9.13
N ASN A 210 9.51 14.49 8.40
CA ASN A 210 9.34 15.81 9.01
C ASN A 210 7.96 15.94 9.67
N LEU A 211 6.90 15.51 8.99
CA LEU A 211 5.55 15.51 9.53
C LEU A 211 5.41 14.60 10.77
N VAL A 212 6.04 13.42 10.74
CA VAL A 212 6.09 12.52 11.90
C VAL A 212 6.77 13.19 13.09
N ALA A 213 7.91 13.85 12.88
CA ALA A 213 8.63 14.54 13.95
C ALA A 213 7.80 15.66 14.57
N GLU A 214 7.09 16.43 13.74
CA GLU A 214 6.17 17.50 14.16
C GLU A 214 5.03 16.95 15.02
N ILE A 215 4.26 15.97 14.50
CA ILE A 215 3.13 15.38 15.22
C ILE A 215 3.60 14.71 16.52
N SER A 216 4.75 14.05 16.49
CA SER A 216 5.33 13.41 17.68
C SER A 216 5.67 14.43 18.76
N ALA A 217 6.26 15.57 18.39
CA ALA A 217 6.60 16.64 19.31
C ALA A 217 5.35 17.32 19.90
N GLU A 218 4.32 17.54 19.10
CA GLU A 218 3.10 18.22 19.52
C GLU A 218 2.20 17.33 20.39
N LEU A 219 2.01 16.07 19.99
CA LEU A 219 1.03 15.18 20.61
C LEU A 219 1.65 14.16 21.55
N GLY A 220 2.97 14.02 21.59
CA GLY A 220 3.64 12.96 22.35
C GLY A 220 3.23 11.56 21.83
N ILE A 221 3.15 11.40 20.52
CA ILE A 221 2.89 10.13 19.83
C ILE A 221 4.22 9.53 19.39
N VAL A 222 4.32 8.21 19.44
CA VAL A 222 5.41 7.45 18.82
C VAL A 222 4.80 6.60 17.72
N PHE A 223 5.24 6.80 16.48
CA PHE A 223 4.76 6.03 15.34
C PHE A 223 5.46 4.66 15.27
N GLU A 224 4.68 3.60 15.12
CA GLU A 224 5.19 2.22 14.95
C GLU A 224 5.63 1.95 13.52
N PHE A 225 5.01 2.60 12.52
CA PHE A 225 5.38 2.46 11.13
C PHE A 225 5.15 3.74 10.33
N ILE A 226 5.89 3.85 9.22
CA ILE A 226 5.76 4.89 8.22
C ILE A 226 5.60 4.20 6.87
N ASN A 227 4.41 4.30 6.29
CA ASN A 227 4.07 3.67 5.03
C ASN A 227 4.18 4.69 3.88
N LEU A 228 5.19 4.51 3.03
CA LEU A 228 5.48 5.40 1.90
C LEU A 228 4.54 5.17 0.69
N GLY A 229 3.59 4.25 0.82
CA GLY A 229 2.71 3.85 -0.26
C GLY A 229 3.40 2.94 -1.27
N GLY A 230 2.77 2.79 -2.44
CA GLY A 230 3.31 2.06 -3.58
C GLY A 230 3.81 2.99 -4.67
N GLY A 231 3.62 2.57 -5.92
CA GLY A 231 3.95 3.38 -7.10
C GLY A 231 5.37 3.20 -7.62
N ILE A 232 6.18 2.33 -7.00
CA ILE A 232 7.45 1.86 -7.57
C ILE A 232 7.16 1.26 -8.94
N GLY A 233 7.75 1.86 -9.97
CA GLY A 233 7.47 1.52 -11.35
C GLY A 233 8.23 0.33 -11.87
N ILE A 234 7.71 -0.19 -12.98
CA ILE A 234 8.36 -1.20 -13.81
C ILE A 234 8.68 -0.60 -15.18
N PRO A 235 9.78 -1.04 -15.82
CA PRO A 235 10.09 -0.61 -17.17
C PRO A 235 9.12 -1.29 -18.16
N TYR A 236 8.13 -0.55 -18.66
CA TYR A 236 7.19 -1.03 -19.68
C TYR A 236 7.81 -1.14 -21.06
N LYS A 237 8.81 -0.31 -21.38
CA LYS A 237 9.54 -0.33 -22.65
C LYS A 237 11.00 -0.76 -22.47
N PRO A 238 11.66 -1.35 -23.49
CA PRO A 238 13.06 -1.79 -23.40
C PRO A 238 14.06 -0.67 -23.08
N GLU A 239 13.73 0.56 -23.49
CA GLU A 239 14.58 1.74 -23.29
C GLU A 239 14.47 2.29 -21.86
N GLN A 240 13.51 1.81 -21.07
CA GLN A 240 13.34 2.20 -19.68
C GLN A 240 14.25 1.37 -18.78
N ASP A 241 14.87 2.06 -17.83
CA ASP A 241 15.59 1.42 -16.74
C ASP A 241 14.64 1.08 -15.60
N ALA A 242 14.88 -0.06 -14.97
CA ALA A 242 14.20 -0.42 -13.73
C ALA A 242 14.62 0.55 -12.61
N VAL A 243 13.70 0.77 -11.68
CA VAL A 243 13.99 1.49 -10.44
C VAL A 243 15.11 0.79 -9.68
N ASP A 244 16.07 1.57 -9.18
CA ASP A 244 17.06 1.08 -8.23
C ASP A 244 16.40 0.87 -6.86
N LEU A 245 16.04 -0.39 -6.56
CA LEU A 245 15.41 -0.75 -5.30
C LEU A 245 16.37 -0.57 -4.12
N ASP A 246 17.67 -0.78 -4.31
CA ASP A 246 18.66 -0.65 -3.23
C ASP A 246 18.89 0.82 -2.86
N ALA A 247 18.63 1.75 -3.80
CA ALA A 247 18.63 3.19 -3.50
C ALA A 247 17.36 3.67 -2.78
N ILE A 248 16.23 2.99 -2.97
CA ILE A 248 14.97 3.29 -2.25
C ILE A 248 14.96 2.66 -0.85
N GLY A 249 15.43 1.42 -0.77
CA GLY A 249 15.49 0.62 0.46
C GLY A 249 16.46 1.21 1.45
#